data_AF-A0A9P0GK90-F1
#
_entry.id   AF-A0A9P0GK90-F1
#
_cell.length_a   1.000
_cell.length_b   1.000
_cell.length_c   1.000
_cell.angle_alpha   90.00
_cell.angle_beta   90.00
_cell.angle_gamma   90.00
#
_symmetry.space_group_name_H-M   'P 1'
#
loop_
_entity.id
_entity.type
_entity.pdbx_description
1 polymer ?
#
loop_
_entity_poly.entity_id
_entity_poly.type
_entity_poly.pdbx_seq_one_letter_code
_entity_poly.pdbx_strand_id
1 'polypeptide(L)'
;MGKIILYRQNLSRKEYSQFPHLSKLPKMLQDDVILSYVTHLNTLRKHFTTRFEDLLNLQILPWIINPYNITAIEEGNVIMQEELFHQPKRGACDFRFTHFREYDF
;
A
#
# COMPACT_ATOMS: atom_id res chain seq x y z
N MET A 1 -40.66 9.24 16.38
CA MET A 1 -39.55 8.31 16.70
C MET A 1 -39.54 6.97 15.96
N GLY A 2 -40.57 6.60 15.17
CA GLY A 2 -40.62 5.27 14.52
C GLY A 2 -39.78 5.05 13.25
N LYS A 3 -39.58 6.09 12.42
CA LYS A 3 -38.92 5.94 11.10
C LYS A 3 -37.44 5.50 11.21
N ILE A 4 -36.71 6.01 12.19
CA ILE A 4 -35.29 5.67 12.39
C ILE A 4 -35.13 4.20 12.80
N ILE A 5 -36.01 3.70 13.67
CA ILE A 5 -36.01 2.30 14.11
C ILE A 5 -36.30 1.38 12.91
N LEU A 6 -37.26 1.75 12.07
CA LEU A 6 -37.62 1.01 10.86
C LEU A 6 -36.46 0.99 9.85
N TYR A 7 -35.80 2.12 9.60
CA TYR A 7 -34.64 2.15 8.71
C TYR A 7 -33.48 1.28 9.21
N ARG A 8 -33.25 1.24 10.53
CA ARG A 8 -32.25 0.34 11.12
C ARG A 8 -32.57 -1.13 10.85
N GLN A 9 -33.82 -1.54 11.02
CA GLN A 9 -34.26 -2.92 10.75
C GLN A 9 -34.15 -3.27 9.26
N ASN A 10 -34.55 -2.36 8.37
CA ASN A 10 -34.49 -2.57 6.92
C ASN A 10 -33.04 -2.69 6.42
N LEU A 11 -32.11 -1.90 6.97
CA LEU A 11 -30.68 -2.03 6.67
C LEU A 11 -30.14 -3.42 7.00
N SER A 12 -30.52 -3.98 8.16
CA SER A 12 -30.13 -5.34 8.55
C SER A 12 -30.71 -6.42 7.62
N ARG A 13 -31.86 -6.15 7.01
CA ARG A 13 -32.51 -7.03 6.02
C ARG A 13 -32.03 -6.81 4.58
N LYS A 14 -31.06 -5.91 4.37
CA LYS A 14 -30.59 -5.47 3.04
C LYS A 14 -31.72 -4.89 2.17
N GLU A 15 -32.73 -4.28 2.81
CA GLU A 15 -33.83 -3.59 2.15
C GLU A 15 -33.51 -2.10 2.03
N TYR A 16 -33.20 -1.68 0.80
CA TYR A 16 -32.71 -0.32 0.52
C TYR A 16 -33.67 0.54 -0.29
N SER A 17 -34.94 0.14 -0.42
CA SER A 17 -35.95 0.83 -1.24
C SER A 17 -36.12 2.31 -0.87
N GLN A 18 -36.00 2.64 0.42
CA GLN A 18 -36.06 4.02 0.93
C GLN A 18 -34.85 4.90 0.58
N PHE A 19 -33.77 4.33 0.03
CA PHE A 19 -32.54 5.03 -0.32
C PHE A 19 -32.31 4.95 -1.84
N PRO A 20 -32.51 6.04 -2.61
CA PRO A 20 -32.43 6.02 -4.08
C PRO A 20 -31.08 5.53 -4.63
N HIS A 21 -30.00 5.78 -3.90
CA HIS A 21 -28.65 5.35 -4.28
C HIS A 21 -28.37 3.89 -3.89
N LEU A 22 -28.95 3.42 -2.78
CA LEU A 22 -28.70 2.07 -2.26
C LEU A 22 -29.70 1.04 -2.80
N SER A 23 -30.86 1.46 -3.32
CA SER A 23 -31.86 0.58 -3.93
C SER A 23 -31.33 -0.23 -5.12
N LYS A 24 -30.26 0.25 -5.77
CA LYS A 24 -29.56 -0.43 -6.87
C LYS A 24 -28.49 -1.41 -6.39
N LEU A 25 -28.02 -1.29 -5.14
CA LEU A 25 -26.94 -2.12 -4.60
C LEU A 25 -27.25 -3.62 -4.58
N PRO A 26 -28.47 -4.11 -4.26
CA PRO A 26 -28.76 -5.54 -4.25
C PRO A 26 -28.48 -6.25 -5.57
N LYS A 27 -28.58 -5.54 -6.70
CA LYS A 27 -28.24 -6.09 -8.02
C LYS A 27 -26.73 -6.06 -8.31
N MET A 28 -25.98 -5.19 -7.64
CA MET A 28 -24.53 -5.00 -7.84
C MET A 28 -23.67 -5.76 -6.82
N LEU A 29 -24.20 -6.05 -5.64
CA LEU A 29 -23.60 -6.91 -4.61
C LEU A 29 -24.06 -8.36 -4.80
N GLN A 30 -23.84 -8.91 -5.99
CA GLN A 30 -23.88 -10.36 -6.11
C GLN A 30 -22.59 -10.95 -5.54
N ASP A 31 -22.69 -12.12 -4.92
CA ASP A 31 -21.58 -12.73 -4.19
C ASP A 31 -20.38 -13.03 -5.10
N ASP A 32 -20.62 -13.30 -6.39
CA ASP A 32 -19.61 -13.47 -7.44
C ASP A 32 -18.83 -12.17 -7.72
N VAL A 33 -19.53 -11.03 -7.80
CA VAL A 33 -18.91 -9.72 -8.00
C VAL A 33 -18.06 -9.33 -6.80
N ILE A 34 -18.56 -9.60 -5.58
CA ILE A 34 -17.81 -9.36 -4.34
C ILE A 34 -16.56 -10.25 -4.30
N LEU A 35 -16.69 -11.53 -4.63
CA LEU A 35 -15.56 -12.46 -4.63
C LEU A 35 -14.52 -12.09 -5.68
N SER A 36 -14.95 -11.66 -6.87
CA SER A 36 -14.08 -11.17 -7.93
C SER A 36 -13.30 -9.92 -7.48
N TYR A 37 -13.99 -8.96 -6.85
CA TYR A 37 -13.36 -7.77 -6.30
C TYR A 37 -12.34 -8.09 -5.19
N VAL A 38 -12.69 -8.96 -4.25
CA VAL A 38 -11.77 -9.44 -3.19
C VAL A 38 -10.57 -10.15 -3.80
N THR A 39 -10.77 -10.96 -4.84
CA THR A 39 -9.69 -11.63 -5.56
C THR A 39 -8.74 -10.62 -6.19
N HIS A 40 -9.30 -9.60 -6.86
CA HIS A 40 -8.51 -8.54 -7.48
C HIS A 40 -7.68 -7.77 -6.44
N LEU A 41 -8.27 -7.39 -5.30
CA LEU A 41 -7.56 -6.72 -4.22
C LEU A 41 -6.43 -7.58 -3.65
N ASN A 42 -6.64 -8.90 -3.52
CA ASN A 42 -5.60 -9.81 -3.07
C ASN A 42 -4.43 -9.91 -4.05
N THR A 43 -4.73 -9.98 -5.34
CA THR A 43 -3.72 -9.97 -6.40
C THR A 43 -2.94 -8.66 -6.42
N LEU A 44 -3.66 -7.53 -6.34
CA LEU A 44 -3.05 -6.20 -6.25
C LEU A 44 -2.10 -6.12 -5.06
N ARG A 45 -2.56 -6.53 -3.88
CA ARG A 45 -1.71 -6.57 -2.66
C ARG A 45 -0.45 -7.39 -2.88
N LYS A 46 -0.55 -8.58 -3.46
CA LYS A 46 0.63 -9.42 -3.76
C LYS A 46 1.61 -8.70 -4.68
N HIS A 47 1.13 -8.06 -5.74
CA HIS A 47 1.99 -7.29 -6.64
C HIS A 47 2.70 -6.13 -5.94
N PHE A 48 2.00 -5.40 -5.08
CA PHE A 48 2.62 -4.35 -4.28
C PHE A 48 3.64 -4.93 -3.30
N THR A 49 3.32 -6.02 -2.60
CA THR A 49 4.26 -6.66 -1.69
C THR A 49 5.52 -7.12 -2.41
N THR A 50 5.42 -7.73 -3.59
CA THR A 50 6.61 -8.14 -4.36
C THR A 50 7.37 -6.94 -4.93
N ARG A 51 6.68 -5.94 -5.48
CA ARG A 51 7.33 -4.77 -6.09
C ARG A 51 8.05 -3.90 -5.06
N PHE A 52 7.54 -3.88 -3.83
CA PHE A 52 8.03 -3.03 -2.76
C PHE A 52 8.63 -3.84 -1.61
N GLU A 53 8.98 -5.11 -1.83
CA GLU A 53 9.57 -5.98 -0.80
C GLU A 53 10.83 -5.34 -0.20
N ASP A 54 11.70 -4.81 -1.06
CA ASP A 54 12.93 -4.14 -0.64
C ASP A 54 12.64 -2.87 0.19
N LEU A 55 11.61 -2.10 -0.18
CA LEU A 55 11.21 -0.90 0.54
C LEU A 55 10.49 -1.23 1.87
N LEU A 56 9.75 -2.32 1.92
CA LEU A 56 9.08 -2.81 3.13
C LEU A 56 10.09 -3.37 4.15
N ASN A 57 11.17 -3.98 3.66
CA ASN A 57 12.24 -4.52 4.49
C ASN A 57 13.39 -3.51 4.71
N LEU A 58 13.25 -2.30 4.17
CA LEU A 58 14.28 -1.28 4.31
C LEU A 58 14.41 -0.88 5.78
N GLN A 59 15.61 -1.07 6.32
CA GLN A 59 15.94 -0.55 7.64
C GLN A 59 16.10 0.97 7.53
N ILE A 60 15.11 1.70 8.04
CA ILE A 60 15.17 3.15 8.08
C ILE A 60 16.15 3.54 9.19
N LEU A 61 17.29 4.11 8.78
CA LEU A 61 18.30 4.56 9.72
C LEU A 61 17.76 5.73 10.58
N PRO A 62 18.16 5.82 11.87
CA PRO A 62 17.65 6.85 12.78
C PRO A 62 17.85 8.30 12.28
N TRP A 63 18.88 8.55 11.46
CA TRP A 63 19.13 9.87 10.86
C TRP A 63 18.14 10.23 9.75
N ILE A 64 17.52 9.25 9.08
CA ILE A 64 16.45 9.50 8.09
C ILE A 64 15.17 9.94 8.81
N ILE A 65 14.92 9.39 10.00
CA ILE A 65 13.76 9.73 10.84
C ILE A 65 13.95 11.09 11.52
N ASN A 66 15.17 11.38 11.99
CA ASN A 66 15.52 12.67 12.56
C ASN A 66 16.92 13.11 12.11
N PRO A 67 17.02 13.93 11.04
CA PRO A 67 18.30 14.34 10.47
C PRO A 67 19.08 15.32 11.34
N TYR A 68 18.52 15.79 12.45
CA TYR A 68 19.16 16.74 13.37
C TYR A 68 19.67 16.07 14.66
N ASN A 69 19.47 14.75 14.82
CA ASN A 69 20.00 14.02 15.96
C ASN A 69 21.49 13.69 15.73
N ILE A 70 22.38 14.42 16.41
CA ILE A 70 23.84 14.34 16.22
C ILE A 70 24.39 12.93 16.47
N THR A 71 23.87 12.20 17.47
CA THR A 71 24.28 10.81 17.75
C THR A 71 23.88 9.87 16.62
N ALA A 72 22.69 10.06 16.03
CA ALA A 72 22.22 9.28 14.89
C ALA A 72 22.97 9.59 13.59
N ILE A 73 23.48 10.82 13.43
CA ILE A 73 24.29 11.24 12.28
C ILE A 73 25.67 10.59 12.35
N GLU A 74 26.30 10.52 13.53
CA GLU A 74 27.60 9.86 13.71
C GLU A 74 27.53 8.36 13.38
N GLU A 75 26.51 7.65 13.91
CA GLU A 75 26.27 6.23 13.62
C GLU A 75 25.91 5.99 12.14
N GLY A 76 25.04 6.83 11.55
CA GLY A 76 24.66 6.74 10.15
C GLY A 76 25.82 6.98 9.18
N ASN A 77 26.73 7.89 9.51
CA ASN A 77 27.89 8.23 8.69
C ASN A 77 28.91 7.08 8.65
N VAL A 78 29.10 6.35 9.76
CA VAL A 78 29.96 5.16 9.82
C VAL A 78 29.41 4.04 8.92
N ILE A 79 28.10 3.77 9.00
CA ILE A 79 27.44 2.73 8.18
C ILE A 79 27.51 3.06 6.70
N MET A 80 27.26 4.32 6.31
CA MET A 80 27.35 4.73 4.90
C MET A 80 28.78 4.65 4.35
N GLN A 81 29.80 4.92 5.19
CA GLN A 81 31.19 4.76 4.79
C GLN A 81 31.56 3.29 4.61
N GLU A 82 31.17 2.40 5.52
CA GLU A 82 31.45 0.97 5.46
C GLU A 82 30.84 0.32 4.20
N GLU A 83 29.56 0.58 3.89
CA GLU A 83 28.91 0.16 2.64
C GLU A 83 29.65 0.66 1.39
N LEU A 84 30.18 1.88 1.42
CA LEU A 84 30.93 2.47 0.30
C LEU A 84 32.31 1.81 0.10
N PHE A 85 32.98 1.40 1.18
CA PHE A 85 34.28 0.74 1.14
C PHE A 85 34.19 -0.76 0.79
N HIS A 86 33.05 -1.41 1.05
CA HIS A 86 32.81 -2.81 0.69
C HIS A 86 32.26 -3.02 -0.73
N GLN A 87 32.02 -1.96 -1.51
CA GLN A 87 31.71 -2.09 -2.93
C GLN A 87 32.91 -2.69 -3.69
N PRO A 88 32.75 -3.81 -4.43
CA PRO A 88 33.82 -4.29 -5.30
C PRO A 88 34.11 -3.24 -6.37
N LYS A 89 35.39 -2.95 -6.58
CA LYS A 89 35.88 -1.94 -7.54
C LYS A 89 35.13 -2.06 -8.87
N ARG A 90 34.48 -0.95 -9.25
CA ARG A 90 33.79 -0.71 -10.52
C ARG A 90 34.29 -1.62 -11.66
N GLY A 91 33.52 -2.67 -11.88
CA GLY A 91 33.64 -3.61 -12.97
C GLY A 91 32.42 -4.52 -12.92
N ALA A 92 31.31 -4.04 -13.47
CA ALA A 92 29.99 -4.69 -13.53
C ALA A 92 29.14 -4.68 -12.23
N CYS A 93 28.80 -3.49 -11.74
CA CYS A 93 27.53 -3.32 -11.02
C CYS A 93 26.59 -2.54 -11.94
N ASP A 94 25.87 -3.29 -12.77
CA ASP A 94 24.71 -2.82 -13.51
C ASP A 94 23.61 -2.51 -12.49
N PHE A 95 23.67 -1.31 -11.89
CA PHE A 95 22.55 -0.74 -11.15
C PHE A 95 21.44 -0.49 -12.16
N ARG A 96 20.64 -1.52 -12.42
CA ARG A 96 19.42 -1.42 -13.22
C ARG A 96 18.36 -0.66 -12.43
N PHE A 97 18.51 0.66 -12.40
CA PHE A 97 17.36 1.56 -12.36
C PHE A 97 16.74 1.69 -13.76
N THR A 98 16.72 0.61 -14.55
CA THR A 98 15.90 0.57 -15.76
C THR A 98 14.51 0.12 -15.33
N HIS A 99 13.61 1.08 -15.20
CA HIS A 99 12.14 1.03 -15.42
C HIS A 99 11.40 2.06 -14.53
N PHE A 100 11.94 3.28 -14.42
CA PHE A 100 11.09 4.47 -14.47
C PHE A 100 11.11 4.97 -15.92
N ARG A 101 10.40 4.26 -16.80
CA ARG A 101 9.95 4.91 -18.04
C ARG A 101 8.71 5.71 -17.66
N GLU A 102 8.89 7.02 -17.75
CA GLU A 102 7.91 7.98 -18.23
C GLU A 102 6.73 7.28 -18.93
N TYR A 103 5.57 7.31 -18.30
CA TYR A 103 4.31 7.41 -19.00
C TYR A 103 3.47 8.43 -18.25
N ASP A 104 3.48 9.64 -18.80
CA ASP A 104 2.40 10.61 -18.69
C ASP A 104 1.08 9.94 -19.11
N PHE A 105 0.09 9.92 -18.21
CA PHE A 105 -1.34 10.25 -18.37
C PHE A 105 -2.14 9.81 -17.14
#